data_AF-A0A241WKQ6-F1
#
_entry.id   AF-A0A241WKQ6-F1
#
_cell.length_a   1.000
_cell.length_b   1.000
_cell.length_c   1.000
_cell.angle_alpha   90.00
_cell.angle_beta   90.00
_cell.angle_gamma   90.00
#
_symmetry.space_group_name_H-M   'P 1'
#
loop_
_entity.id
_entity.type
_entity.pdbx_description
1 polymer ?
#
loop_
_entity_poly.entity_id
_entity_poly.type
_entity_poly.pdbx_seq_one_letter_code
_entity_poly.pdbx_strand_id
1 'polypeptide(L)'
;MKIPEMQLEGTTEEIAEQVFRKIIAPMFEEINQVNPALAINFGFCIAANAIGCYLSSGTNVDRAEKKISVITRNMVLDVKRHKSKVC
;
A
#
# COMPACT_ATOMS: atom_id res chain seq x y z
N MET A 1 0.92 -22.38 4.29
CA MET A 1 2.15 -22.34 3.47
C MET A 1 3.16 -21.48 4.22
N LYS A 2 4.32 -22.01 4.62
CA LYS A 2 5.40 -21.21 5.23
C LYS A 2 6.38 -20.86 4.11
N ILE A 3 6.61 -19.57 3.88
CA ILE A 3 7.65 -19.07 2.96
C ILE A 3 8.81 -18.64 3.87
N PRO A 4 9.90 -19.42 4.00
CA PRO A 4 10.97 -19.17 4.97
C PRO A 4 11.66 -17.81 4.79
N GLU A 5 11.74 -17.28 3.57
CA GLU A 5 12.30 -15.95 3.29
C GLU A 5 11.39 -14.79 3.76
N MET A 6 10.15 -15.07 4.15
CA MET A 6 9.15 -14.10 4.64
C MET A 6 8.98 -14.14 6.16
N GLN A 7 10.06 -14.35 6.92
CA GLN A 7 10.03 -14.00 8.34
C GLN A 7 9.93 -12.48 8.46
N LEU A 8 8.75 -12.01 8.90
CA LEU A 8 8.43 -10.62 9.14
C LEU A 8 8.36 -10.43 10.65
N GLU A 9 9.23 -9.59 11.19
CA GLU A 9 9.30 -9.30 12.61
C GLU A 9 9.32 -7.79 12.84
N GLY A 10 8.85 -7.36 14.02
CA GLY A 10 8.79 -5.95 14.40
C GLY A 10 7.37 -5.45 14.65
N THR A 11 7.27 -4.13 14.71
CA THR A 11 6.01 -3.38 14.77
C THR A 11 5.19 -3.51 13.49
N THR A 12 3.92 -3.11 13.54
CA THR A 12 3.02 -3.15 12.36
C THR A 12 3.61 -2.36 11.19
N GLU A 13 4.19 -1.20 11.47
CA GLU A 13 4.83 -0.32 10.50
C GLU A 13 6.06 -0.99 9.86
N GLU A 14 6.93 -1.60 10.67
CA GLU A 14 8.13 -2.31 10.19
C GLU A 14 7.75 -3.54 9.35
N ILE A 15 6.71 -4.26 9.73
CA ILE A 15 6.20 -5.39 8.96
C ILE A 15 5.64 -4.90 7.61
N ALA A 16 4.85 -3.82 7.60
CA ALA A 16 4.31 -3.25 6.38
C ALA A 16 5.41 -2.78 5.42
N GLU A 17 6.45 -2.15 5.94
CA GLU A 17 7.62 -1.75 5.15
C GLU A 17 8.34 -2.97 4.57
N GLN A 18 8.54 -4.03 5.36
CA GLN A 18 9.17 -5.25 4.88
C GLN A 18 8.36 -5.94 3.78
N VAL A 19 7.04 -6.01 3.90
CA VAL A 19 6.17 -6.55 2.83
C VAL A 19 6.33 -5.74 1.55
N PHE A 20 6.30 -4.40 1.66
CA PHE A 20 6.47 -3.54 0.50
C PHE A 20 7.84 -3.76 -0.16
N ARG A 21 8.93 -3.74 0.62
CA ARG A 21 10.30 -3.85 0.10
C ARG A 21 10.65 -5.24 -0.44
N LYS A 22 10.20 -6.31 0.23
CA LYS A 22 10.61 -7.69 -0.11
C LYS A 22 9.73 -8.32 -1.19
N ILE A 23 8.50 -7.82 -1.38
CA ILE A 23 7.50 -8.47 -2.24
C ILE A 23 7.00 -7.50 -3.31
N ILE A 24 6.39 -6.39 -2.89
CA ILE A 24 5.66 -5.52 -3.82
C ILE A 24 6.62 -4.77 -4.74
N ALA A 25 7.69 -4.17 -4.19
CA ALA A 25 8.62 -3.35 -4.95
C ALA A 25 9.40 -4.15 -6.03
N PRO A 26 10.00 -5.32 -5.73
CA PRO A 26 10.70 -6.10 -6.76
C PRO A 26 9.78 -6.55 -7.90
N MET A 27 8.55 -6.98 -7.58
CA MET A 27 7.55 -7.34 -8.59
C MET A 27 7.17 -6.15 -9.46
N PHE A 28 6.94 -4.98 -8.86
CA PHE A 28 6.65 -3.76 -9.62
C PHE A 28 7.80 -3.40 -10.54
N GLU A 29 9.05 -3.44 -10.06
CA GLU A 29 10.24 -3.10 -10.83
C GLU A 29 10.44 -4.05 -12.02
N GLU A 30 10.28 -5.35 -11.81
CA GLU A 30 10.37 -6.36 -12.87
C GLU A 30 9.30 -6.14 -13.95
N ILE A 31 8.05 -5.90 -13.54
CA ILE A 31 6.96 -5.58 -14.48
C ILE A 31 7.27 -4.27 -15.21
N ASN A 32 7.79 -3.26 -14.51
CA ASN A 32 8.06 -1.93 -15.08
C ASN A 32 9.16 -1.96 -16.16
N GLN A 33 10.14 -2.86 -16.04
CA GLN A 33 11.17 -3.05 -17.05
C GLN A 33 10.60 -3.61 -18.37
N VAL A 34 9.54 -4.42 -18.30
CA VAL A 34 8.93 -5.06 -19.47
C VAL A 34 7.75 -4.27 -20.02
N ASN A 35 6.88 -3.76 -19.14
CA ASN A 35 5.67 -3.03 -19.46
C ASN A 35 5.30 -2.03 -18.35
N PRO A 36 5.73 -0.75 -18.48
CA PRO A 36 5.45 0.28 -17.48
C PRO A 36 3.95 0.51 -17.21
N ALA A 37 3.10 0.42 -18.24
CA ALA A 37 1.67 0.60 -18.07
C ALA A 37 1.06 -0.52 -17.20
N LEU A 38 1.55 -1.75 -17.37
CA LEU A 38 1.13 -2.88 -16.55
C LEU A 38 1.64 -2.76 -15.10
N ALA A 39 2.84 -2.20 -14.89
CA ALA A 39 3.35 -1.96 -13.54
C ALA A 39 2.47 -0.97 -12.77
N ILE A 40 2.05 0.11 -13.42
CA ILE A 40 1.08 1.05 -12.84
C ILE A 40 -0.21 0.33 -12.45
N ASN A 41 -0.76 -0.50 -13.34
CA ASN A 41 -1.96 -1.29 -13.05
C ASN A 41 -1.74 -2.25 -11.87
N PHE A 42 -0.59 -2.91 -11.79
CA PHE A 42 -0.21 -3.76 -10.66
C PHE A 42 -0.24 -2.97 -9.35
N GLY A 43 0.36 -1.78 -9.31
CA GLY A 43 0.31 -0.90 -8.15
C GLY A 43 -1.12 -0.54 -7.74
N PHE A 44 -1.99 -0.21 -8.70
CA PHE A 44 -3.40 0.04 -8.43
C PHE A 44 -4.14 -1.18 -7.90
N CYS A 45 -3.87 -2.37 -8.45
CA CYS A 45 -4.48 -3.61 -7.98
C CYS A 45 -4.11 -3.93 -6.52
N ILE A 46 -2.84 -3.74 -6.13
CA ILE A 46 -2.41 -3.94 -4.74
C ILE A 46 -3.15 -2.99 -3.79
N ALA A 47 -3.21 -1.70 -4.14
CA ALA A 47 -3.91 -0.71 -3.32
C ALA A 47 -5.42 -0.99 -3.22
N ALA A 48 -6.07 -1.30 -4.35
CA ALA A 48 -7.49 -1.61 -4.40
C ALA A 48 -7.83 -2.88 -3.62
N ASN A 49 -7.00 -3.94 -3.72
CA ASN A 49 -7.18 -5.17 -2.97
C ASN A 49 -7.04 -4.94 -1.47
N ALA A 50 -6.06 -4.14 -1.01
CA ALA A 50 -5.92 -3.82 0.40
C ALA A 50 -7.18 -3.12 0.95
N ILE A 51 -7.72 -2.15 0.21
CA ILE A 51 -8.97 -1.45 0.56
C ILE A 51 -10.16 -2.41 0.54
N GLY A 52 -10.31 -3.20 -0.52
CA GLY A 52 -11.41 -4.15 -0.68
C GLY A 52 -11.42 -5.21 0.43
N CYS A 53 -10.27 -5.79 0.75
CA CYS A 53 -10.13 -6.71 1.87
C CYS A 53 -10.53 -6.05 3.20
N TYR A 54 -10.04 -4.82 3.47
CA TYR A 54 -10.41 -4.10 4.68
C TYR A 54 -11.93 -3.85 4.77
N LEU A 55 -12.54 -3.33 3.71
CA LEU A 55 -13.98 -3.08 3.64
C LEU A 55 -14.80 -4.38 3.81
N SER A 56 -14.35 -5.48 3.20
CA SER A 56 -15.01 -6.78 3.31
C SER A 56 -14.89 -7.43 4.70
N SER A 57 -13.85 -7.08 5.46
CA SER A 57 -13.61 -7.61 6.81
C SER A 57 -14.39 -6.88 7.91
N GLY A 58 -14.93 -5.69 7.61
CA GLY A 58 -15.64 -4.86 8.57
C GLY A 58 -17.10 -5.27 8.70
N THR A 59 -17.61 -5.32 9.94
CA THR A 59 -19.06 -5.46 10.20
C THR A 59 -19.85 -4.18 9.96
N ASN A 60 -19.16 -3.04 9.78
CA ASN A 60 -19.77 -1.73 9.52
C ASN A 60 -18.96 -0.99 8.42
N VAL A 61 -19.51 -0.97 7.22
CA VAL A 61 -18.91 -0.39 6.01
C VAL A 61 -18.72 1.12 6.15
N ASP A 62 -19.70 1.84 6.69
CA ASP A 62 -19.64 3.30 6.85
C ASP A 62 -18.46 3.76 7.73
N ARG A 63 -18.18 3.02 8.81
CA ARG A 63 -17.02 3.29 9.67
C ARG A 63 -15.71 3.06 8.92
N ALA A 64 -15.64 2.01 8.11
CA ALA A 64 -14.46 1.68 7.33
C ALA A 64 -14.21 2.72 6.24
N GLU A 65 -15.25 3.16 5.53
CA GLU A 65 -15.20 4.25 4.54
C GLU A 65 -14.72 5.57 5.16
N LYS A 66 -15.26 5.94 6.33
CA LYS A 66 -14.81 7.13 7.06
C LYS A 66 -13.33 7.06 7.42
N LYS A 67 -12.85 5.89 7.84
CA LYS A 67 -11.43 5.70 8.17
C LYS A 67 -10.53 5.84 6.95
N ILE A 68 -10.91 5.25 5.81
CA ILE A 68 -10.20 5.41 4.53
C ILE A 68 -10.14 6.89 4.14
N SER A 69 -11.27 7.60 4.20
CA SER A 69 -11.35 9.03 3.87
C SER A 69 -10.41 9.88 4.71
N VAL A 70 -10.31 9.61 6.03
CA VAL A 70 -9.39 10.31 6.93
C VAL A 70 -7.93 10.02 6.56
N ILE A 71 -7.58 8.75 6.32
CA ILE A 71 -6.22 8.36 5.92
C ILE A 71 -5.83 9.06 4.61
N THR A 72 -6.68 8.99 3.59
CA THR A 72 -6.45 9.65 2.29
C THR A 72 -6.26 11.16 2.46
N ARG A 73 -7.08 11.81 3.29
CA ARG A 73 -6.95 13.24 3.57
C ARG A 73 -5.60 13.56 4.21
N ASN A 74 -5.15 12.77 5.19
CA ASN A 74 -3.86 12.97 5.84
C ASN A 74 -2.70 12.77 4.86
N MET A 75 -2.76 11.74 4.00
CA MET A 75 -1.77 11.53 2.94
C MET A 75 -1.68 12.73 1.99
N VAL A 76 -2.82 13.29 1.57
CA VAL A 76 -2.86 14.49 0.72
C VAL A 76 -2.20 15.68 1.42
N LEU A 77 -2.46 15.88 2.73
CA LEU A 77 -1.84 16.96 3.50
C LEU A 77 -0.32 16.76 3.62
N ASP A 78 0.14 15.54 3.83
CA ASP A 78 1.57 15.24 3.95
C ASP A 78 2.29 15.41 2.60
N VAL A 79 1.69 14.99 1.49
CA VAL A 79 2.22 15.26 0.14
C VAL A 79 2.32 16.76 -0.11
N LYS A 80 1.29 17.53 0.25
CA LYS A 80 1.32 19.00 0.12
C LYS A 80 2.46 19.62 0.93
N ARG A 81 2.65 19.18 2.18
CA ARG A 81 3.73 19.65 3.06
C ARG A 81 5.12 19.30 2.53
N HIS A 82 5.29 18.12 1.93
CA HIS A 82 6.57 17.73 1.32
C HIS A 82 6.87 18.58 0.08
N LYS A 83 5.88 18.84 -0.78
CA LYS A 83 6.06 19.73 -1.93
C LYS A 83 6.47 21.14 -1.52
N SER A 84 5.89 21.69 -0.45
CA SER A 84 6.27 23.02 0.04
C SER A 84 7.66 23.13 0.68
N LYS A 85 8.29 22.01 1.04
CA LYS A 85 9.65 21.99 1.62
C LYS A 85 10.76 21.86 0.57
N VAL A 86 10.42 21.47 -0.65
CA VAL A 86 11.35 21.22 -1.76
C VAL A 86 11.40 22.42 -2.73
N CYS A 87 10.52 23.41 -2.56
CA CYS A 87 10.51 24.66 -3.32
C CYS A 87 11.22 25.78 -2.58
#